data_AF-A0A077PE46-F1
#
_entry.id   AF-A0A077PE46-F1
#
_cell.length_a   1.000
_cell.length_b   1.000
_cell.length_c   1.000
_cell.angle_alpha   90.00
_cell.angle_beta   90.00
_cell.angle_gamma   90.00
#
_symmetry.space_group_name_H-M   'P 1'
#
loop_
_entity.id
_entity.type
_entity.pdbx_description
1 polymer ?
#
loop_
_entity_poly.entity_id
_entity_poly.type
_entity_poly.pdbx_seq_one_letter_code
_entity_poly.pdbx_strand_id
1 'polypeptide(L)'
;MSVSEIMTILIFFHMSNHRNFKTFYLGLIWQYHRNDFPVLLSYTRFIGMASSVLVPLCRYLTHLKGKPTGLAFIDSTHLRVCHNIRIPCHKVFDG
;
A
#
# COMPACT_ATOMS: atom_id res chain seq x y z
N MET A 1 -14.95 11.35 -9.81
CA MET A 1 -13.89 11.14 -8.82
C MET A 1 -12.87 12.25 -8.86
N SER A 2 -12.50 12.76 -7.70
CA SER A 2 -11.36 13.63 -7.46
C SER A 2 -10.03 12.85 -7.43
N VAL A 3 -8.92 13.58 -7.57
CA VAL A 3 -7.54 13.05 -7.44
C VAL A 3 -7.35 12.36 -6.09
N SER A 4 -7.86 12.96 -5.01
CA SER A 4 -7.73 12.41 -3.65
C SER A 4 -8.45 11.07 -3.48
N GLU A 5 -9.66 10.91 -4.03
CA GLU A 5 -10.39 9.65 -3.96
C GLU A 5 -9.66 8.53 -4.71
N ILE A 6 -9.05 8.83 -5.87
CA ILE A 6 -8.26 7.85 -6.63
C ILE A 6 -7.01 7.44 -5.83
N MET A 7 -6.32 8.40 -5.21
CA MET A 7 -5.19 8.12 -4.32
C MET A 7 -5.60 7.22 -3.16
N THR A 8 -6.72 7.51 -2.50
CA THR A 8 -7.23 6.72 -1.38
C THR A 8 -7.51 5.27 -1.79
N ILE A 9 -8.13 5.03 -2.95
CA ILE A 9 -8.39 3.68 -3.44
C ILE A 9 -7.08 2.93 -3.74
N LEU A 10 -6.07 3.60 -4.32
CA LEU A 10 -4.76 2.99 -4.60
C LEU A 10 -4.01 2.65 -3.31
N ILE A 11 -4.01 3.54 -2.32
CA ILE A 11 -3.40 3.28 -1.00
C ILE A 11 -4.12 2.11 -0.33
N PHE A 12 -5.46 2.12 -0.35
CA PHE A 12 -6.26 1.07 0.26
C PHE A 12 -6.03 -0.29 -0.41
N PHE A 13 -5.86 -0.33 -1.74
CA PHE A 13 -5.47 -1.54 -2.44
C PHE A 13 -4.18 -2.15 -1.86
N HIS A 14 -3.13 -1.33 -1.71
CA HIS A 14 -1.86 -1.78 -1.15
C HIS A 14 -1.97 -2.23 0.31
N MET A 15 -2.83 -1.58 1.11
CA MET A 15 -3.08 -1.98 2.50
C MET A 15 -3.94 -3.25 2.62
N SER A 16 -4.84 -3.49 1.66
CA SER A 16 -5.79 -4.61 1.69
C SER A 16 -5.18 -5.97 1.39
N ASN A 17 -3.91 -6.01 0.98
CA ASN A 17 -3.18 -7.23 0.60
C ASN A 17 -3.83 -8.06 -0.52
N HIS A 18 -4.67 -7.43 -1.36
CA HIS A 18 -5.23 -8.07 -2.54
C HIS A 18 -4.16 -8.25 -3.63
N ARG A 19 -4.08 -9.44 -4.22
CA ARG A 19 -3.12 -9.73 -5.29
C ARG A 19 -3.47 -9.08 -6.61
N ASN A 20 -4.76 -8.94 -6.91
CA ASN A 20 -5.26 -8.44 -8.18
C ASN A 20 -6.11 -7.19 -7.95
N PHE A 21 -5.76 -6.10 -8.64
CA PHE A 21 -6.47 -4.84 -8.53
C PHE A 21 -7.91 -4.94 -9.04
N LYS A 22 -8.18 -5.73 -10.08
CA LYS A 22 -9.52 -5.89 -10.65
C LYS A 22 -10.48 -6.56 -9.66
N THR A 23 -10.02 -7.57 -8.93
CA THR A 23 -10.85 -8.26 -7.92
C THR A 23 -11.09 -7.37 -6.71
N PHE A 24 -10.07 -6.63 -6.25
CA PHE A 24 -10.22 -5.61 -5.23
C PHE A 24 -11.24 -4.54 -5.63
N TYR A 25 -11.10 -3.98 -6.84
CA TYR A 25 -11.94 -2.87 -7.29
C TYR A 25 -13.40 -3.28 -7.49
N LEU A 26 -13.65 -4.40 -8.17
CA LEU A 26 -15.01 -4.85 -8.46
C LEU A 26 -15.67 -5.57 -7.29
N GLY A 27 -14.90 -6.29 -6.47
CA GLY A 27 -15.43 -7.10 -5.37
C GLY A 27 -15.50 -6.35 -4.03
N LEU A 28 -14.57 -5.44 -3.76
CA LEU A 28 -14.56 -4.68 -2.51
C LEU A 28 -15.11 -3.26 -2.72
N ILE A 29 -14.49 -2.47 -3.58
CA ILE A 29 -14.84 -1.05 -3.74
C ILE A 29 -16.23 -0.90 -4.33
N TRP A 30 -16.50 -1.56 -5.46
CA TRP A 30 -17.77 -1.44 -6.17
C TRP A 30 -18.95 -2.01 -5.39
N GLN A 31 -18.74 -3.08 -4.62
CA GLN A 31 -19.80 -3.77 -3.90
C GLN A 31 -20.09 -3.12 -2.54
N TYR A 32 -19.05 -2.76 -1.77
CA TYR A 32 -19.21 -2.33 -0.38
C TYR A 32 -18.97 -0.83 -0.17
N HIS A 33 -18.08 -0.20 -0.96
CA HIS A 33 -17.71 1.21 -0.79
C HIS A 33 -18.30 2.14 -1.85
N ARG A 34 -19.35 1.71 -2.56
CA ARG A 34 -19.99 2.54 -3.59
C ARG A 34 -20.59 3.83 -3.04
N ASN A 35 -21.07 3.80 -1.80
CA ASN A 35 -21.64 4.97 -1.14
C ASN A 35 -20.55 5.95 -0.68
N ASP A 36 -19.36 5.45 -0.37
CA ASP A 36 -18.22 6.28 0.03
C ASP A 36 -17.62 7.06 -1.16
N PHE A 37 -17.82 6.53 -2.38
CA PHE A 37 -17.36 7.12 -3.63
C PHE A 37 -18.55 7.37 -4.58
N PRO A 38 -19.37 8.41 -4.35
CA PRO A 38 -20.62 8.62 -5.09
C PRO A 38 -20.42 8.81 -6.61
N VAL A 39 -19.25 9.27 -7.03
CA VAL A 39 -18.88 9.44 -8.45
C VAL A 39 -17.81 8.43 -8.87
N LEU A 40 -17.96 7.15 -8.47
CA LEU A 40 -17.02 6.06 -8.77
C LEU A 40 -16.90 5.81 -10.28
N LEU A 41 -15.66 5.76 -10.79
CA LEU A 41 -15.39 5.48 -12.20
C LEU A 41 -15.57 3.98 -12.52
N SER A 42 -15.82 3.66 -13.79
CA SER A 42 -15.70 2.27 -14.25
C SER A 42 -14.25 1.79 -14.12
N TYR A 43 -14.02 0.49 -13.96
CA TYR A 43 -12.67 -0.09 -13.83
C TYR A 43 -11.71 0.38 -14.93
N THR A 44 -12.15 0.38 -16.19
CA THR A 44 -11.31 0.78 -17.33
C THR A 44 -10.94 2.27 -17.27
N ARG A 45 -11.89 3.15 -16.94
CA ARG A 45 -11.63 4.57 -16.75
C ARG A 45 -10.74 4.84 -15.54
N PHE A 46 -10.92 4.08 -14.46
CA PHE A 46 -10.08 4.19 -13.28
C PHE A 46 -8.62 3.89 -13.61
N ILE A 47 -8.34 2.77 -14.30
CA ILE A 47 -6.97 2.43 -14.72
C ILE A 47 -6.37 3.51 -15.63
N GLY A 48 -7.15 4.03 -16.59
CA GLY A 48 -6.71 5.12 -17.46
C GLY A 48 -6.36 6.40 -16.69
N MET A 49 -7.05 6.68 -15.58
CA MET A 49 -6.75 7.84 -14.73
C MET A 49 -5.64 7.55 -13.71
N ALA A 50 -5.49 6.34 -13.21
CA ALA A 50 -4.57 6.01 -12.11
C ALA A 50 -3.12 6.45 -12.39
N SER A 51 -2.67 6.35 -13.65
CA SER A 51 -1.34 6.81 -14.09
C SER A 51 -1.12 8.31 -13.87
N SER A 52 -2.14 9.14 -14.06
CA SER A 52 -2.07 10.60 -13.85
C SER A 52 -1.89 10.99 -12.38
N VAL A 53 -2.23 10.09 -11.47
CA VAL A 53 -2.26 10.33 -10.03
C VAL A 53 -0.95 9.91 -9.35
N LEU A 54 -0.04 9.27 -10.09
CA LEU A 54 1.22 8.79 -9.53
C LEU A 54 2.09 9.94 -8.98
N VAL A 55 2.23 11.03 -9.73
CA VAL A 55 3.02 12.21 -9.31
C VAL A 55 2.47 12.84 -8.02
N PRO A 56 1.17 13.20 -7.92
CA PRO A 56 0.64 13.75 -6.68
C PRO A 56 0.68 12.74 -5.51
N LEU A 57 0.51 11.44 -5.77
CA LEU A 57 0.65 10.40 -4.76
C LEU A 57 2.07 10.33 -4.19
N CYS A 58 3.09 10.32 -5.04
CA CYS A 58 4.48 10.34 -4.60
C CYS A 58 4.80 11.59 -3.79
N ARG A 59 4.30 12.76 -4.20
CA ARG A 59 4.48 14.03 -3.47
C ARG A 59 3.83 13.97 -2.10
N TYR A 60 2.59 13.47 -2.02
CA TYR A 60 1.87 13.29 -0.77
C TYR A 60 2.62 12.34 0.18
N LEU A 61 3.03 11.17 -0.30
CA LEU A 61 3.79 10.21 0.50
C LEU A 61 5.13 10.77 0.97
N THR A 62 5.80 11.56 0.13
CA THR A 62 7.07 12.23 0.51
C THR A 62 6.84 13.28 1.59
N HIS A 63 5.72 14.01 1.55
CA HIS A 63 5.37 14.97 2.59
C HIS A 63 5.04 14.30 3.93
N LEU A 64 4.49 13.07 3.91
CA LEU A 64 4.24 12.30 5.12
C LEU A 64 5.52 11.74 5.77
N LYS A 65 6.66 11.74 5.07
CA LYS A 65 7.92 11.27 5.65
C LYS A 65 8.35 12.23 6.76
N GLY A 66 8.71 11.67 7.91
CA GLY A 66 9.32 12.43 9.00
C GLY A 66 10.66 13.03 8.58
N LYS A 67 11.17 13.98 9.38
CA LYS A 67 12.50 14.57 9.15
C LYS A 67 13.55 13.45 9.10
N PRO A 68 14.36 13.36 8.04
CA PRO A 68 15.38 12.34 7.95
C PRO A 68 16.41 12.57 9.07
N THR A 69 16.56 11.60 9.97
CA THR A 69 17.53 11.62 11.07
C THR A 69 18.94 11.19 10.64
N GLY A 70 19.17 11.01 9.33
CA GLY A 70 20.40 10.46 8.75
C GLY A 70 20.42 8.93 8.65
N LEU A 71 19.41 8.26 9.21
CA LEU A 71 19.22 6.82 9.12
C LEU A 71 17.90 6.53 8.39
N ALA A 72 17.98 5.91 7.22
CA ALA A 72 16.81 5.47 6.47
C ALA A 72 16.94 3.97 6.18
N PHE A 73 16.24 3.15 6.95
CA PHE A 73 16.16 1.72 6.71
C PHE A 73 14.97 1.43 5.79
N ILE A 74 15.25 0.89 4.61
CA ILE A 74 14.24 0.27 3.76
C ILE A 74 14.71 -1.18 3.62
N ASP A 75 14.13 -2.07 4.42
CA ASP A 75 14.54 -3.47 4.44
C ASP A 75 13.47 -4.36 3.81
N SER A 76 13.78 -4.90 2.64
CA SER A 76 13.05 -6.00 2.02
C SER A 76 13.81 -7.33 2.16
N THR A 77 14.96 -7.32 2.82
CA THR A 77 15.76 -8.52 3.05
C THR A 77 15.42 -9.13 4.39
N HIS A 78 15.29 -10.46 4.43
CA HIS A 78 15.14 -11.14 5.71
C HIS A 78 16.44 -10.96 6.49
N LEU A 79 16.41 -10.24 7.62
CA LEU A 79 17.52 -10.18 8.57
C LEU A 79 17.89 -11.61 8.97
N ARG A 80 18.96 -12.16 8.40
CA ARG A 80 19.49 -13.46 8.80
C ARG A 80 20.22 -13.28 10.11
N VAL A 81 19.46 -13.29 11.20
CA VAL A 81 20.01 -13.16 12.55
C VAL A 81 20.95 -14.34 12.87
N CYS A 82 20.69 -15.52 12.30
CA CYS A 82 21.56 -16.68 12.38
C CYS A 82 21.35 -17.66 11.22
N HIS A 83 22.17 -18.71 11.16
CA HIS A 83 21.90 -19.89 10.36
C HIS A 83 20.74 -20.68 10.96
N ASN A 84 19.85 -21.24 10.13
CA ASN A 84 18.63 -21.92 10.59
C ASN A 84 18.89 -23.03 11.63
N ILE A 85 20.05 -23.69 11.54
CA ILE A 85 20.49 -24.74 12.47
C ILE A 85 20.69 -24.21 13.90
N ARG A 86 20.97 -22.91 14.07
CA ARG A 86 21.24 -22.26 15.36
C ARG A 86 20.00 -21.58 16.00
N ILE A 87 18.84 -21.63 15.34
CA ILE A 87 17.57 -21.07 15.86
C ILE A 87 17.24 -21.58 17.29
N PRO A 88 17.37 -22.88 17.61
CA PRO A 88 17.04 -23.39 18.95
C PRO A 88 17.97 -22.90 20.07
N CYS A 89 19.14 -22.35 19.71
CA CYS A 89 20.16 -21.92 20.66
C CYS A 89 20.08 -20.42 20.98
N HIS A 90 19.17 -19.67 20.34
CA HIS A 90 18.99 -18.25 20.59
C HIS A 90 18.25 -18.04 21.91
N LYS A 91 18.97 -17.55 22.93
CA LYS A 91 18.45 -17.22 24.27
C LYS A 91 18.04 -15.76 24.43
N VAL A 92 17.99 -14.99 23.34
CA VAL A 92 17.88 -13.52 23.39
C VAL A 92 16.44 -13.01 23.44
N PHE A 93 15.47 -13.89 23.24
CA PHE A 93 14.06 -13.61 23.45
C PHE A 93 13.51 -14.65 24.43
N ASP A 94 13.82 -14.48 25.71
CA ASP A 94 12.89 -14.97 26.74
C ASP A 94 11.62 -14.12 26.57
N GLY A 95 10.50 -14.81 26.31
CA GLY A 95 9.20 -14.19 26.02
C GLY A 95 8.66 -13.35 27.17
#